data_AF-A0A382Z8M7-F1
#
_entry.id   AF-A0A382Z8M7-F1
#
_cell.length_a   1.000
_cell.length_b   1.000
_cell.length_c   1.000
_cell.angle_alpha   90.00
_cell.angle_beta   90.00
_cell.angle_gamma   90.00
#
_symmetry.space_group_name_H-M   'P 1'
#
loop_
_entity.id
_entity.type
_entity.pdbx_description
1 polymer ?
#
loop_
_entity_poly.entity_id
_entity_poly.type
_entity_poly.pdbx_seq_one_letter_code
_entity_poly.pdbx_strand_id
1 'polypeptide(L)'
;FAGGSANRYERNITNGNLYGDQYLLEVATGNIERLTDNYEVPESGLEVSPDGRHVVFTAPDDMSGYSMTDNRVYVREIADKGGSFEKLGSGFDGDVGAGRGGGLLWSEDGNTVYFGAGVGVTTNLHALDIGTGEVRRITDERAVLSVSRDDDSGAILIDYSDPTTPATVFTVPSIDQVADRSLWIQLVDANPHVRNMALGEEAEINWTSTDGKSVGGILIKPVGYVEGERYPLVVIIHGGPASADQLTFNRTGGSTSA
;
A
#
# COMPACT_ATOMS: atom_id res chain seq x y z
N PHE A 1 -12.02 15.28 -4.47
CA PHE A 1 -10.87 15.81 -5.25
C PHE A 1 -9.96 16.58 -4.31
N ALA A 2 -8.69 16.77 -4.66
CA ALA A 2 -7.74 17.54 -3.85
C ALA A 2 -7.51 18.94 -4.43
N GLY A 3 -7.36 19.95 -3.57
CA GLY A 3 -7.01 21.32 -3.96
C GLY A 3 -5.82 21.81 -3.14
N GLY A 4 -4.83 22.41 -3.79
CA GLY A 4 -3.64 22.96 -3.13
C GLY A 4 -3.72 24.47 -2.92
N SER A 5 -2.93 24.99 -1.97
CA SER A 5 -2.89 26.42 -1.68
C SER A 5 -2.58 27.28 -2.92
N ALA A 6 -3.36 28.36 -3.09
CA ALA A 6 -3.11 29.38 -4.11
C ALA A 6 -1.83 30.19 -3.82
N ASN A 7 -1.34 30.21 -2.57
CA ASN A 7 -0.12 30.89 -2.17
C ASN A 7 1.12 30.12 -2.63
N ARG A 8 1.90 30.71 -3.55
CA ARG A 8 3.10 30.06 -4.10
C ARG A 8 4.19 29.77 -3.07
N TYR A 9 4.20 30.48 -1.94
CA TYR A 9 5.22 30.32 -0.90
C TYR A 9 4.91 29.16 0.05
N GLU A 10 3.67 28.68 0.05
CA GLU A 10 3.26 27.44 0.73
C GLU A 10 3.50 26.20 -0.17
N ARG A 11 3.71 26.40 -1.48
CA ARG A 11 4.12 25.34 -2.42
C ARG A 11 5.64 25.19 -2.41
N ASN A 12 6.19 24.59 -1.36
CA ASN A 12 7.64 24.38 -1.19
C ASN A 12 8.18 23.21 -2.07
N ILE A 13 9.50 23.02 -2.06
CA ILE A 13 10.24 22.09 -2.95
C ILE A 13 9.84 20.62 -2.79
N THR A 14 9.14 20.23 -1.73
CA THR A 14 8.68 18.86 -1.55
C THR A 14 7.49 18.53 -2.44
N ASN A 15 6.77 19.54 -2.99
CA ASN A 15 5.68 19.40 -3.97
C ASN A 15 4.61 18.34 -3.60
N GLY A 16 4.62 17.91 -2.33
CA GLY A 16 3.72 16.91 -1.79
C GLY A 16 2.44 17.60 -1.40
N ASN A 17 1.34 16.88 -1.41
CA ASN A 17 0.00 17.33 -0.99
C ASN A 17 -0.07 17.68 0.52
N LEU A 18 1.03 18.11 1.14
CA LEU A 18 1.15 18.49 2.55
C LEU A 18 0.31 19.73 2.91
N TYR A 19 -0.02 20.56 1.93
CA TYR A 19 -0.91 21.72 2.07
C TYR A 19 -2.15 21.58 1.18
N GLY A 20 -2.47 20.34 0.81
CA GLY A 20 -3.65 20.01 0.05
C GLY A 20 -4.79 19.65 1.00
N ASP A 21 -5.99 20.12 0.66
CA ASP A 21 -7.20 19.68 1.33
C ASP A 21 -8.00 18.74 0.44
N GLN A 22 -8.74 17.84 1.08
CA GLN A 22 -9.78 17.07 0.42
C GLN A 22 -11.05 17.92 0.27
N TYR A 23 -11.68 17.80 -0.88
CA TYR A 23 -12.94 18.43 -1.20
C TYR A 23 -13.93 17.42 -1.77
N LEU A 24 -15.20 17.58 -1.40
CA LEU A 24 -16.32 16.84 -1.95
C LEU A 24 -17.12 17.77 -2.88
N LEU A 25 -17.31 17.34 -4.14
CA LEU A 25 -18.17 18.03 -5.12
C LEU A 25 -19.46 17.24 -5.32
N GLU A 26 -20.58 17.86 -5.01
CA GLU A 26 -21.90 17.36 -5.40
C GLU A 26 -22.17 17.75 -6.86
N VAL A 27 -22.02 16.81 -7.79
CA VAL A 27 -22.08 17.09 -9.24
C VAL A 27 -23.44 17.66 -9.68
N ALA A 28 -24.54 17.20 -9.07
CA ALA A 28 -25.89 17.61 -9.43
C ALA A 28 -26.18 19.09 -9.13
N THR A 29 -25.57 19.64 -8.08
CA THR A 29 -25.82 21.00 -7.60
C THR A 29 -24.65 21.94 -7.85
N GLY A 30 -23.45 21.39 -8.06
CA GLY A 30 -22.20 22.15 -8.07
C GLY A 30 -21.72 22.55 -6.67
N ASN A 31 -22.36 22.07 -5.59
CA ASN A 31 -21.96 22.40 -4.23
C ASN A 31 -20.60 21.75 -3.91
N ILE A 32 -19.71 22.53 -3.30
CA ILE A 32 -18.40 22.07 -2.85
C ILE A 32 -18.32 22.17 -1.34
N GLU A 33 -17.91 21.08 -0.69
CA GLU A 33 -17.52 21.06 0.71
C GLU A 33 -16.00 20.86 0.81
N ARG A 34 -15.35 21.69 1.63
CA ARG A 34 -13.97 21.46 2.07
C ARG A 34 -14.01 20.50 3.26
N LEU A 35 -13.41 19.32 3.10
CA LEU A 35 -13.43 18.26 4.11
C LEU A 35 -12.34 18.43 5.16
N THR A 36 -11.16 18.90 4.74
CA THR A 36 -9.99 19.06 5.60
C THR A 36 -9.44 20.47 5.54
N ASP A 37 -8.77 20.91 6.60
CA ASP A 37 -8.10 22.22 6.69
C ASP A 37 -6.68 21.98 7.18
N ASN A 38 -5.82 21.53 6.26
CA ASN A 38 -4.54 20.97 6.62
C ASN A 38 -3.40 21.96 6.47
N TYR A 39 -2.44 21.77 7.36
CA TYR A 39 -1.16 22.43 7.30
C TYR A 39 -0.06 21.40 7.57
N GLU A 40 0.72 21.10 6.53
CA GLU A 40 1.83 20.14 6.56
C GLU A 40 1.44 18.66 6.80
N VAL A 41 0.23 18.26 6.42
CA VAL A 41 -0.26 16.88 6.60
C VAL A 41 -0.43 16.20 5.24
N PRO A 42 0.24 15.07 4.96
CA PRO A 42 0.05 14.31 3.74
C PRO A 42 -1.28 13.54 3.78
N GLU A 43 -2.19 13.85 2.86
CA GLU A 43 -3.43 13.10 2.69
C GLU A 43 -3.55 12.48 1.31
N SER A 44 -4.21 11.31 1.24
CA SER A 44 -4.40 10.58 -0.01
C SER A 44 -5.60 9.63 0.05
N GLY A 45 -5.88 8.93 -1.05
CA GLY A 45 -6.86 7.83 -1.06
C GLY A 45 -8.29 8.26 -0.75
N LEU A 46 -8.70 9.47 -1.17
CA LEU A 46 -10.06 9.93 -0.99
C LEU A 46 -11.00 9.07 -1.84
N GLU A 47 -11.88 8.33 -1.18
CA GLU A 47 -12.85 7.43 -1.81
C GLU A 47 -14.24 7.61 -1.18
N VAL A 48 -15.27 7.27 -1.95
CA VAL A 48 -16.66 7.23 -1.50
C VAL A 48 -17.12 5.79 -1.45
N SER A 49 -17.86 5.40 -0.41
CA SER A 49 -18.40 4.03 -0.32
C SER A 49 -19.37 3.74 -1.47
N PRO A 50 -19.57 2.46 -1.85
CA PRO A 50 -20.39 2.11 -3.02
C PRO A 50 -21.85 2.57 -2.91
N ASP A 51 -22.38 2.68 -1.70
CA ASP A 51 -23.73 3.20 -1.41
C ASP A 51 -23.80 4.74 -1.35
N GLY A 52 -22.68 5.43 -1.52
CA GLY A 52 -22.58 6.88 -1.48
C GLY A 52 -22.76 7.48 -0.09
N ARG A 53 -22.70 6.68 0.98
CA ARG A 53 -22.94 7.15 2.35
C ARG A 53 -21.71 7.68 3.05
N HIS A 54 -20.57 7.03 2.85
CA HIS A 54 -19.33 7.38 3.55
C HIS A 54 -18.32 7.98 2.60
N VAL A 55 -17.53 8.91 3.12
CA VAL A 55 -16.28 9.34 2.53
C VAL A 55 -15.14 8.88 3.42
N VAL A 56 -14.09 8.33 2.81
CA VAL A 56 -12.86 7.94 3.48
C VAL A 56 -11.66 8.62 2.85
N PHE A 57 -10.63 8.86 3.64
CA PHE A 57 -9.29 9.18 3.14
C PHE A 57 -8.22 8.60 4.08
N THR A 58 -6.98 8.63 3.64
CA THR A 58 -5.81 8.19 4.41
C THR A 58 -4.96 9.40 4.81
N ALA A 59 -4.52 9.43 6.07
CA ALA A 59 -3.58 10.43 6.61
C ALA A 59 -2.77 9.83 7.78
N PRO A 60 -1.66 10.45 8.22
CA PRO A 60 -0.91 10.02 9.40
C PRO A 60 -1.77 10.01 10.66
N ASP A 61 -1.48 9.10 11.60
CA ASP A 61 -2.17 8.98 12.89
C ASP A 61 -2.26 10.29 13.70
N ASP A 62 -1.25 11.15 13.55
CA ASP A 62 -1.22 12.53 14.07
C ASP A 62 -1.23 13.55 12.91
N MET A 63 -2.31 14.31 12.84
CA MET A 63 -2.56 15.37 11.85
C MET A 63 -2.29 16.79 12.39
N SER A 64 -1.55 16.94 13.50
CA SER A 64 -1.21 18.26 14.05
C SER A 64 -0.11 19.01 13.26
N GLY A 65 0.55 18.32 12.33
CA GLY A 65 1.57 18.84 11.43
C GLY A 65 2.32 17.69 10.75
N TYR A 66 3.45 17.99 10.12
CA TYR A 66 4.24 16.95 9.45
C TYR A 66 4.75 15.91 10.44
N SER A 67 4.31 14.66 10.24
CA SER A 67 4.75 13.49 10.97
C SER A 67 5.06 12.35 10.01
N MET A 68 5.81 11.36 10.49
CA MET A 68 6.05 10.10 9.79
C MET A 68 5.49 8.94 10.62
N THR A 69 4.37 9.18 11.31
CA THR A 69 3.63 8.11 11.99
C THR A 69 2.89 7.28 10.95
N ASP A 70 2.54 6.06 11.33
CA ASP A 70 1.73 5.19 10.48
C ASP A 70 0.45 5.89 10.01
N ASN A 71 0.05 5.59 8.79
CA ASN A 71 -1.20 6.05 8.23
C ASN A 71 -2.41 5.34 8.83
N ARG A 72 -3.52 6.06 8.88
CA ARG A 72 -4.84 5.62 9.34
C ARG A 72 -5.90 5.99 8.32
N VAL A 73 -7.05 5.35 8.43
CA VAL A 73 -8.24 5.68 7.65
C VAL A 73 -9.13 6.61 8.46
N TYR A 74 -9.54 7.71 7.83
CA TYR A 74 -10.45 8.69 8.38
C TYR A 74 -11.77 8.57 7.64
N VAL A 75 -12.86 8.27 8.36
CA VAL A 75 -14.20 8.04 7.78
C VAL A 75 -15.21 9.04 8.32
N ARG A 76 -16.14 9.46 7.47
CA ARG A 76 -17.30 10.26 7.87
C ARG A 76 -18.49 9.95 6.97
N GLU A 77 -19.69 9.97 7.53
CA GLU A 77 -20.93 10.00 6.75
C GLU A 77 -21.00 11.32 5.94
N ILE A 78 -21.33 11.23 4.66
CA ILE A 78 -21.45 12.39 3.74
C ILE A 78 -22.60 13.31 4.17
N ALA A 79 -23.63 12.77 4.80
CA ALA A 79 -24.74 13.55 5.34
C ALA A 79 -24.32 14.43 6.53
N ASP A 80 -23.24 14.09 7.25
CA ASP A 80 -22.73 14.84 8.40
C ASP A 80 -21.76 15.96 7.97
N LYS A 81 -22.30 16.92 7.20
CA LYS A 81 -21.52 18.04 6.67
C LYS A 81 -20.90 18.87 7.78
N GLY A 82 -19.57 19.07 7.71
CA GLY A 82 -18.80 19.74 8.76
C GLY A 82 -18.59 18.92 10.04
N GLY A 83 -19.07 17.68 10.11
CA GLY A 83 -18.79 16.76 11.20
C GLY A 83 -17.33 16.30 11.23
N SER A 84 -16.90 15.78 12.38
CA SER A 84 -15.54 15.23 12.56
C SER A 84 -15.40 13.87 11.90
N PHE A 85 -14.21 13.58 11.38
CA PHE A 85 -13.87 12.24 10.92
C PHE A 85 -13.57 11.30 12.10
N GLU A 86 -14.07 10.08 12.01
CA GLU A 86 -13.66 8.98 12.87
C GLU A 86 -12.35 8.40 12.36
N LYS A 87 -11.38 8.18 13.27
CA LYS A 87 -10.09 7.56 12.96
C LYS A 87 -10.15 6.06 13.21
N LEU A 88 -9.85 5.27 12.19
CA LEU A 88 -9.87 3.81 12.23
C LEU A 88 -8.47 3.20 12.06
N GLY A 89 -8.31 1.97 12.55
CA GLY A 89 -7.05 1.22 12.42
C GLY A 89 -5.98 1.56 13.46
N SER A 90 -6.27 2.37 14.48
CA SER A 90 -5.29 2.76 15.50
C SER A 90 -4.73 1.60 16.34
N GLY A 91 -5.40 0.45 16.37
CA GLY A 91 -4.91 -0.76 17.04
C GLY A 91 -3.98 -1.62 16.19
N PHE A 92 -3.76 -1.27 14.92
CA PHE A 92 -2.89 -2.01 14.01
C PHE A 92 -1.46 -1.46 14.05
N ASP A 93 -0.48 -2.36 14.17
CA ASP A 93 0.95 -2.06 14.14
C ASP A 93 1.44 -2.07 12.69
N GLY A 94 1.34 -0.91 12.02
CA GLY A 94 1.64 -0.73 10.61
C GLY A 94 0.73 0.29 9.91
N ASP A 95 1.05 0.61 8.67
CA ASP A 95 0.26 1.53 7.83
C ASP A 95 -1.09 0.94 7.44
N VAL A 96 -2.15 1.72 7.62
CA VAL A 96 -3.50 1.45 7.08
C VAL A 96 -3.84 2.51 6.06
N GLY A 97 -4.05 2.11 4.80
CA GLY A 97 -4.62 3.00 3.79
C GLY A 97 -3.99 2.91 2.40
N ALA A 98 -4.21 3.97 1.60
CA ALA A 98 -3.68 4.11 0.25
C ALA A 98 -2.17 4.39 0.28
N GLY A 99 -1.37 3.34 0.45
CA GLY A 99 0.08 3.41 0.58
C GLY A 99 0.83 2.53 -0.42
N ARG A 100 1.94 1.93 0.04
CA ARG A 100 2.85 1.09 -0.77
C ARG A 100 2.20 -0.15 -1.40
N GLY A 101 0.98 -0.50 -0.98
CA GLY A 101 0.20 -1.63 -1.47
C GLY A 101 -1.01 -1.27 -2.33
N GLY A 102 -1.00 -0.08 -2.94
CA GLY A 102 -2.05 0.36 -3.86
C GLY A 102 -3.10 1.26 -3.21
N GLY A 103 -4.21 1.46 -3.91
CA GLY A 103 -5.34 2.25 -3.44
C GLY A 103 -6.19 1.53 -2.39
N LEU A 104 -7.23 2.22 -1.93
CA LEU A 104 -8.30 1.61 -1.14
C LEU A 104 -9.28 0.90 -2.08
N LEU A 105 -9.79 -0.26 -1.67
CA LEU A 105 -10.87 -0.96 -2.36
C LEU A 105 -12.01 -1.22 -1.38
N TRP A 106 -13.19 -0.65 -1.64
CA TRP A 106 -14.37 -0.96 -0.85
C TRP A 106 -14.92 -2.36 -1.14
N SER A 107 -15.39 -3.06 -0.11
CA SER A 107 -16.34 -4.17 -0.29
C SER A 107 -17.63 -3.65 -0.91
N GLU A 108 -18.31 -4.48 -1.70
CA GLU A 108 -19.57 -4.09 -2.36
C GLU A 108 -20.67 -3.67 -1.38
N ASP A 109 -20.66 -4.25 -0.18
CA ASP A 109 -21.60 -3.94 0.89
C ASP A 109 -21.24 -2.67 1.69
N GLY A 110 -20.09 -2.04 1.42
CA GLY A 110 -19.63 -0.82 2.08
C GLY A 110 -19.20 -1.00 3.55
N ASN A 111 -19.03 -2.23 4.04
CA ASN A 111 -18.66 -2.49 5.44
C ASN A 111 -17.15 -2.70 5.65
N THR A 112 -16.39 -2.87 4.58
CA THR A 112 -14.95 -3.19 4.63
C THR A 112 -14.18 -2.38 3.60
N VAL A 113 -12.99 -1.91 3.99
CA VAL A 113 -11.99 -1.36 3.07
C VAL A 113 -10.79 -2.30 3.02
N TYR A 114 -10.46 -2.77 1.83
CA TYR A 114 -9.26 -3.54 1.55
C TYR A 114 -8.12 -2.63 1.14
N PHE A 115 -6.91 -2.96 1.60
CA PHE A 115 -5.69 -2.20 1.32
C PHE A 115 -4.47 -3.12 1.42
N GLY A 116 -3.39 -2.80 0.72
CA GLY A 116 -2.13 -3.51 0.88
C GLY A 116 -1.29 -2.90 2.02
N ALA A 117 -0.76 -3.75 2.91
CA ALA A 117 0.11 -3.36 4.02
C ALA A 117 1.42 -4.13 3.99
N GLY A 118 2.50 -3.48 4.43
CA GLY A 118 3.82 -4.10 4.54
C GLY A 118 3.85 -5.15 5.66
N VAL A 119 4.44 -6.31 5.38
CA VAL A 119 4.73 -7.35 6.37
C VAL A 119 6.17 -7.82 6.16
N GLY A 120 7.09 -7.36 7.01
CA GLY A 120 8.53 -7.54 6.79
C GLY A 120 8.95 -6.91 5.45
N VAL A 121 9.48 -7.72 4.55
CA VAL A 121 9.88 -7.31 3.18
C VAL A 121 8.79 -7.55 2.12
N THR A 122 7.58 -7.93 2.52
CA THR A 122 6.45 -8.24 1.61
C THR A 122 5.37 -7.18 1.70
N THR A 123 4.44 -7.17 0.74
CA THR A 123 3.18 -6.42 0.86
C THR A 123 2.04 -7.41 0.68
N ASN A 124 1.07 -7.38 1.61
CA ASN A 124 -0.06 -8.30 1.61
C ASN A 124 -1.39 -7.56 1.77
N LEU A 125 -2.45 -8.17 1.27
CA LEU A 125 -3.80 -7.62 1.37
C LEU A 125 -4.31 -7.74 2.81
N HIS A 126 -4.89 -6.66 3.29
CA HIS A 126 -5.57 -6.55 4.58
C HIS A 126 -6.99 -6.03 4.37
N ALA A 127 -7.84 -6.26 5.37
CA ALA A 127 -9.20 -5.75 5.44
C ALA A 127 -9.38 -4.96 6.74
N LEU A 128 -9.89 -3.74 6.60
CA LEU A 128 -10.35 -2.89 7.70
C LEU A 128 -11.88 -2.94 7.74
N ASP A 129 -12.44 -3.38 8.86
CA ASP A 129 -13.88 -3.24 9.14
C ASP A 129 -14.17 -1.80 9.56
N ILE A 130 -15.14 -1.16 8.90
CA ILE A 130 -15.44 0.26 9.08
C ILE A 130 -16.25 0.52 10.36
N GLY A 131 -17.02 -0.48 10.82
CA GLY A 131 -17.83 -0.36 12.03
C GLY A 131 -17.07 -0.64 13.32
N THR A 132 -16.04 -1.49 13.27
CA THR A 132 -15.23 -1.85 14.45
C THR A 132 -13.83 -1.22 14.44
N GLY A 133 -13.32 -0.82 13.28
CA GLY A 133 -11.95 -0.37 13.11
C GLY A 133 -10.90 -1.48 13.18
N GLU A 134 -11.32 -2.75 13.21
CA GLU A 134 -10.41 -3.90 13.27
C GLU A 134 -9.76 -4.18 11.92
N VAL A 135 -8.45 -4.45 11.94
CA VAL A 135 -7.65 -4.83 10.78
C VAL A 135 -7.31 -6.30 10.85
N ARG A 136 -7.51 -7.03 9.75
CA ARG A 136 -7.06 -8.42 9.58
C ARG A 136 -6.36 -8.64 8.26
N ARG A 137 -5.36 -9.52 8.26
CA ARG A 137 -4.63 -9.95 7.06
C ARG A 137 -5.46 -10.94 6.24
N ILE A 138 -5.44 -10.80 4.91
CA ILE A 138 -6.17 -11.63 3.95
C ILE A 138 -5.23 -12.61 3.24
N THR A 139 -4.06 -12.13 2.80
CA THR A 139 -3.07 -12.94 2.07
C THR A 139 -1.80 -13.11 2.88
N ASP A 140 -1.08 -14.22 2.67
CA ASP A 140 0.24 -14.47 3.26
C ASP A 140 1.26 -14.94 2.21
N GLU A 141 1.53 -14.05 1.25
CA GLU A 141 2.43 -14.31 0.13
C GLU A 141 3.85 -13.77 0.42
N ARG A 142 4.86 -14.52 -0.02
CA ARG A 142 6.26 -14.07 -0.09
C ARG A 142 6.48 -13.19 -1.32
N ALA A 143 5.72 -12.12 -1.43
CA ALA A 143 5.61 -11.29 -2.61
C ALA A 143 5.18 -9.86 -2.27
N VAL A 144 5.12 -9.02 -3.29
CA VAL A 144 4.42 -7.74 -3.24
C VAL A 144 3.15 -7.88 -4.06
N LEU A 145 2.00 -7.56 -3.45
CA LEU A 145 0.72 -7.53 -4.15
C LEU A 145 -0.15 -6.33 -3.78
N SER A 146 -1.01 -5.96 -4.73
CA SER A 146 -2.12 -5.03 -4.55
C SER A 146 -3.33 -5.54 -5.32
N VAL A 147 -4.52 -5.06 -4.96
CA VAL A 147 -5.75 -5.46 -5.65
C VAL A 147 -6.54 -4.26 -6.15
N SER A 148 -7.23 -4.45 -7.27
CA SER A 148 -8.24 -3.54 -7.79
C SER A 148 -9.44 -4.35 -8.27
N ARG A 149 -10.58 -3.69 -8.51
CA ARG A 149 -11.78 -4.31 -9.06
C ARG A 149 -12.05 -3.71 -10.44
N ASP A 150 -12.41 -4.57 -11.37
CA ASP A 150 -12.99 -4.16 -12.65
C ASP A 150 -14.47 -3.81 -12.44
N ASP A 151 -14.84 -2.56 -12.72
CA ASP A 151 -16.20 -2.07 -12.45
C ASP A 151 -17.28 -2.72 -13.33
N ASP A 152 -16.90 -3.21 -14.52
CA ASP A 152 -17.83 -3.82 -15.47
C ASP A 152 -18.14 -5.28 -15.12
N SER A 153 -17.12 -6.08 -14.81
CA SER A 153 -17.27 -7.52 -14.53
C SER A 153 -17.31 -7.89 -13.06
N GLY A 154 -16.89 -6.99 -12.16
CA GLY A 154 -16.70 -7.25 -10.74
C GLY A 154 -15.47 -8.11 -10.42
N ALA A 155 -14.72 -8.55 -11.44
CA ALA A 155 -13.53 -9.37 -11.25
C ALA A 155 -12.47 -8.59 -10.47
N ILE A 156 -11.73 -9.29 -9.62
CA ILE A 156 -10.59 -8.73 -8.90
C ILE A 156 -9.34 -8.94 -9.74
N LEU A 157 -8.59 -7.87 -9.91
CA LEU A 157 -7.25 -7.85 -10.49
C LEU A 157 -6.23 -7.80 -9.36
N ILE A 158 -5.20 -8.61 -9.47
CA ILE A 158 -4.15 -8.74 -8.46
C ILE A 158 -2.82 -8.42 -9.15
N ASP A 159 -2.32 -7.22 -8.94
CA ASP A 159 -0.94 -6.89 -9.30
C ASP A 159 -0.01 -7.69 -8.40
N TYR A 160 0.97 -8.36 -9.00
CA TYR A 160 1.80 -9.31 -8.27
C TYR A 160 3.24 -9.31 -8.79
N SER A 161 4.18 -9.41 -7.86
CA SER A 161 5.59 -9.66 -8.16
C SER A 161 6.27 -10.35 -6.99
N ASP A 162 7.12 -11.34 -7.28
CA ASP A 162 7.99 -12.03 -6.33
C ASP A 162 9.39 -12.17 -6.92
N PRO A 163 10.40 -12.65 -6.17
CA PRO A 163 11.78 -12.74 -6.67
C PRO A 163 11.98 -13.49 -8.00
N THR A 164 11.04 -14.36 -8.36
CA THR A 164 11.09 -15.20 -9.57
C THR A 164 10.02 -14.85 -10.61
N THR A 165 9.01 -14.08 -10.21
CA THR A 165 7.87 -13.69 -11.04
C THR A 165 7.93 -12.18 -11.28
N PRO A 166 8.34 -11.74 -12.49
CA PRO A 166 8.25 -10.33 -12.87
C PRO A 166 6.83 -9.78 -12.71
N ALA A 167 6.73 -8.47 -12.48
CA ALA A 167 5.45 -7.78 -12.36
C ALA A 167 4.44 -8.23 -13.43
N THR A 168 3.30 -8.73 -12.95
CA THR A 168 2.23 -9.35 -13.72
C THR A 168 0.90 -9.08 -13.04
N VAL A 169 -0.20 -9.41 -13.73
CA VAL A 169 -1.56 -9.30 -13.21
C VAL A 169 -2.19 -10.69 -13.21
N PHE A 170 -2.72 -11.09 -12.06
CA PHE A 170 -3.62 -12.23 -11.92
C PHE A 170 -5.06 -11.75 -11.77
N THR A 171 -6.02 -12.66 -11.90
CA THR A 171 -7.41 -12.38 -11.60
C THR A 171 -8.08 -13.51 -10.85
N VAL A 172 -9.09 -13.14 -10.05
CA VAL A 172 -10.11 -14.02 -9.49
C VAL A 172 -11.48 -13.37 -9.67
N PRO A 173 -12.56 -14.16 -9.80
CA PRO A 173 -13.92 -13.66 -9.89
C PRO A 173 -14.36 -12.71 -8.76
N SER A 174 -13.86 -12.88 -7.53
CA SER A 174 -14.35 -12.14 -6.37
C SER A 174 -13.32 -12.06 -5.23
N ILE A 175 -13.49 -11.08 -4.33
CA ILE A 175 -12.51 -10.74 -3.28
C ILE A 175 -12.27 -11.85 -2.25
N ASP A 176 -13.27 -12.68 -1.99
CA ASP A 176 -13.21 -13.85 -1.11
C ASP A 176 -12.30 -14.96 -1.65
N GLN A 177 -11.99 -14.95 -2.95
CA GLN A 177 -11.09 -15.91 -3.58
C GLN A 177 -9.64 -15.45 -3.60
N VAL A 178 -9.34 -14.20 -3.24
CA VAL A 178 -7.97 -13.65 -3.27
C VAL A 178 -7.05 -14.41 -2.30
N ALA A 179 -7.55 -14.86 -1.16
CA ALA A 179 -6.75 -15.58 -0.18
C ALA A 179 -6.25 -16.96 -0.66
N ASP A 180 -6.90 -17.56 -1.67
CA ASP A 180 -6.50 -18.86 -2.22
C ASP A 180 -5.72 -18.66 -3.53
N ARG A 181 -4.39 -18.69 -3.41
CA ARG A 181 -3.48 -18.53 -4.55
C ARG A 181 -3.70 -19.55 -5.67
N SER A 182 -4.28 -20.72 -5.37
CA SER A 182 -4.54 -21.76 -6.39
C SER A 182 -5.67 -21.40 -7.36
N LEU A 183 -6.52 -20.43 -6.99
CA LEU A 183 -7.62 -19.95 -7.83
C LEU A 183 -7.19 -18.85 -8.81
N TRP A 184 -5.98 -18.31 -8.64
CA TRP A 184 -5.54 -17.15 -9.41
C TRP A 184 -5.21 -17.55 -10.85
N ILE A 185 -5.76 -16.80 -11.80
CA ILE A 185 -5.49 -16.98 -13.23
C ILE A 185 -4.59 -15.83 -13.69
N GLN A 186 -3.41 -16.15 -14.23
CA GLN A 186 -2.51 -15.12 -14.79
C GLN A 186 -3.11 -14.54 -16.08
N LEU A 187 -3.32 -13.23 -16.12
CA LEU A 187 -3.86 -12.53 -17.29
C LEU A 187 -2.78 -12.11 -18.28
N VAL A 188 -1.61 -11.70 -17.77
CA VAL A 188 -0.56 -11.10 -18.58
C VAL A 188 0.79 -11.71 -18.28
N ASP A 189 1.45 -12.28 -19.28
CA ASP A 189 2.85 -12.72 -19.17
C ASP A 189 3.71 -11.96 -20.16
N ALA A 190 4.14 -10.76 -19.76
CA ALA A 190 4.95 -9.89 -20.60
C ALA A 190 6.43 -10.32 -20.66
N ASN A 191 6.89 -11.15 -19.71
CA ASN A 191 8.30 -11.50 -19.55
C ASN A 191 8.53 -13.03 -19.53
N PRO A 192 8.03 -13.79 -20.52
CA PRO A 192 8.10 -15.26 -20.50
C PRO A 192 9.54 -15.80 -20.50
N HIS A 193 10.48 -15.00 -21.02
CA HIS A 193 11.89 -15.33 -21.12
C HIS A 193 12.59 -15.48 -19.76
N VAL A 194 12.06 -14.85 -18.69
CA VAL A 194 12.62 -14.92 -17.34
C VAL A 194 12.58 -16.34 -16.77
N ARG A 195 11.61 -17.16 -17.18
CA ARG A 195 11.50 -18.57 -16.74
C ARG A 195 12.72 -19.43 -17.08
N ASN A 196 13.48 -19.02 -18.09
CA ASN A 196 14.67 -19.74 -18.55
C ASN A 196 15.98 -19.12 -18.04
N MET A 197 15.90 -18.08 -17.19
CA MET A 197 17.06 -17.45 -16.58
C MET A 197 17.41 -18.16 -15.27
N ALA A 198 18.70 -18.32 -15.01
CA ALA A 198 19.15 -18.74 -13.69
C ALA A 198 19.15 -17.50 -12.78
N LEU A 199 18.23 -17.48 -11.82
CA LEU A 199 18.10 -16.42 -10.82
C LEU A 199 18.79 -16.84 -9.52
N GLY A 200 19.33 -15.85 -8.81
CA GLY A 200 19.78 -16.05 -7.43
C GLY A 200 18.59 -16.32 -6.52
N GLU A 201 18.80 -17.14 -5.49
CA GLU A 201 17.78 -17.33 -4.46
C GLU A 201 17.71 -16.06 -3.58
N GLU A 202 16.53 -15.47 -3.46
CA GLU A 202 16.28 -14.34 -2.57
C GLU A 202 15.55 -14.78 -1.31
N ALA A 203 16.09 -14.39 -0.16
CA ALA A 203 15.55 -14.72 1.15
C ALA A 203 15.45 -13.47 2.03
N GLU A 204 14.37 -13.38 2.80
CA GLU A 204 14.33 -12.44 3.92
C GLU A 204 15.29 -12.93 5.00
N ILE A 205 16.10 -12.01 5.53
CA ILE A 205 16.98 -12.25 6.67
C ILE A 205 16.67 -11.23 7.76
N ASN A 206 16.76 -11.68 9.01
CA ASN A 206 16.58 -10.84 10.19
C ASN A 206 17.80 -10.98 11.10
N TRP A 207 18.28 -9.88 11.66
CA TRP A 207 19.40 -9.87 12.61
C TRP A 207 19.16 -8.87 13.74
N THR A 208 19.80 -9.09 14.87
CA THR A 208 19.77 -8.17 16.00
C THR A 208 20.86 -7.12 15.85
N SER A 209 20.46 -5.85 15.82
CA SER A 209 21.36 -4.69 15.82
C SER A 209 22.04 -4.52 17.19
N THR A 210 23.12 -3.72 17.22
CA THR A 210 23.88 -3.42 18.45
C THR A 210 23.06 -2.73 19.52
N ASP A 211 21.93 -2.10 19.16
CA ASP A 211 20.96 -1.49 20.08
C ASP A 211 19.84 -2.45 20.51
N GLY A 212 19.93 -3.74 20.16
CA GLY A 212 18.97 -4.78 20.55
C GLY A 212 17.72 -4.86 19.68
N LYS A 213 17.57 -3.99 18.66
CA LYS A 213 16.43 -4.02 17.74
C LYS A 213 16.61 -5.10 16.68
N SER A 214 15.51 -5.72 16.27
CA SER A 214 15.50 -6.58 15.08
C SER A 214 15.54 -5.72 13.83
N VAL A 215 16.39 -6.09 12.87
CA VAL A 215 16.52 -5.45 11.57
C VAL A 215 16.32 -6.52 10.50
N GLY A 216 15.45 -6.22 9.53
CA GLY A 216 15.19 -7.06 8.38
C GLY A 216 15.96 -6.61 7.14
N GLY A 217 16.15 -7.52 6.19
CA GLY A 217 16.73 -7.25 4.89
C GLY A 217 16.56 -8.40 3.92
N ILE A 218 17.03 -8.23 2.69
CA ILE A 218 16.96 -9.24 1.63
C ILE A 218 18.37 -9.72 1.32
N LEU A 219 18.59 -11.03 1.36
CA LEU A 219 19.80 -11.69 0.92
C LEU A 219 19.57 -12.31 -0.45
N ILE A 220 20.38 -11.90 -1.43
CA ILE A 220 20.41 -12.51 -2.77
C ILE A 220 21.65 -13.41 -2.84
N LYS A 221 21.45 -14.71 -2.98
CA LYS A 221 22.54 -15.69 -3.17
C LYS A 221 22.99 -15.72 -4.62
N PRO A 222 24.28 -15.96 -4.92
CA PRO A 222 24.72 -16.18 -6.29
C PRO A 222 24.07 -17.43 -6.89
N VAL A 223 23.90 -17.43 -8.21
CA VAL A 223 23.46 -18.62 -8.95
C VAL A 223 24.40 -19.79 -8.67
N GLY A 224 23.85 -20.93 -8.27
CA GLY A 224 24.62 -22.13 -7.93
C GLY A 224 25.35 -22.04 -6.58
N TYR A 225 24.86 -21.23 -5.64
CA TYR A 225 25.34 -21.18 -4.27
C TYR A 225 25.50 -22.58 -3.66
N VAL A 226 26.63 -22.81 -3.00
CA VAL A 226 26.94 -24.03 -2.24
C VAL A 226 27.09 -23.67 -0.76
N GLU A 227 26.35 -24.36 0.09
CA GLU A 227 26.42 -24.16 1.53
C GLU A 227 27.83 -24.43 2.08
N GLY A 228 28.32 -23.55 2.96
CA GLY A 228 29.65 -23.63 3.55
C GLY A 228 30.77 -22.94 2.75
N GLU A 229 30.55 -22.65 1.46
CA GLU A 229 31.50 -21.91 0.64
C GLU A 229 31.41 -20.40 0.90
N ARG A 230 32.56 -19.71 0.76
CA ARG A 230 32.65 -18.27 0.98
C ARG A 230 32.52 -17.51 -0.34
N TYR A 231 31.62 -16.53 -0.34
CA TYR A 231 31.40 -15.62 -1.45
C TYR A 231 31.64 -14.17 -1.00
N PRO A 232 32.11 -13.27 -1.88
CA PRO A 232 32.14 -11.85 -1.57
C PRO A 232 30.71 -11.33 -1.32
N LEU A 233 30.55 -10.51 -0.28
CA LEU A 233 29.28 -9.86 0.05
C LEU A 233 29.32 -8.40 -0.40
N VAL A 234 28.29 -7.99 -1.15
CA VAL A 234 27.99 -6.59 -1.44
C VAL A 234 26.78 -6.20 -0.61
N VAL A 235 26.85 -5.07 0.09
CA VAL A 235 25.74 -4.55 0.90
C VAL A 235 25.22 -3.29 0.23
N ILE A 236 23.93 -3.29 -0.09
CA ILE A 236 23.19 -2.14 -0.61
C ILE A 236 22.21 -1.74 0.50
N ILE A 237 22.28 -0.49 0.93
CA ILE A 237 21.49 0.00 2.06
C ILE A 237 20.44 0.96 1.52
N HIS A 238 19.17 0.56 1.59
CA HIS A 238 18.05 1.48 1.49
C HIS A 238 17.59 1.88 2.91
N GLY A 239 17.39 3.17 3.16
CA GLY A 239 16.97 3.67 4.48
C GLY A 239 15.45 3.57 4.71
N GLY A 240 15.06 3.26 5.95
CA GLY A 240 13.72 3.54 6.51
C GLY A 240 13.71 4.84 7.32
N PRO A 241 12.57 5.25 7.92
CA PRO A 241 11.29 4.56 7.97
C PRO A 241 10.41 4.80 6.73
N ALA A 242 10.79 5.72 5.84
CA ALA A 242 9.96 6.10 4.71
C ALA A 242 9.72 4.97 3.69
N SER A 243 10.66 4.01 3.57
CA SER A 243 10.64 2.92 2.60
C SER A 243 11.52 1.76 3.07
N ALA A 244 11.35 0.60 2.46
CA ALA A 244 12.24 -0.56 2.60
C ALA A 244 12.38 -1.26 1.24
N ASP A 245 13.46 -2.02 1.07
CA ASP A 245 13.56 -2.95 -0.04
C ASP A 245 12.51 -4.06 0.13
N GLN A 246 11.87 -4.42 -0.98
CA GLN A 246 10.79 -5.41 -1.00
C GLN A 246 11.20 -6.66 -1.75
N LEU A 247 10.64 -7.79 -1.34
CA LEU A 247 10.84 -9.11 -1.93
C LEU A 247 10.02 -9.21 -3.22
N THR A 248 10.55 -8.62 -4.28
CA THR A 248 9.95 -8.48 -5.62
C THR A 248 10.97 -8.80 -6.68
N PHE A 249 10.55 -9.08 -7.92
CA PHE A 249 11.47 -9.35 -9.02
C PHE A 249 12.42 -8.18 -9.26
N ASN A 250 13.70 -8.38 -8.93
CA ASN A 250 14.72 -7.36 -9.08
C ASN A 250 15.61 -7.63 -10.30
N ARG A 251 15.46 -6.80 -11.34
CA ARG A 251 16.20 -6.97 -12.60
C ARG A 251 17.71 -6.75 -12.47
N THR A 252 18.19 -6.08 -11.41
CA THR A 252 19.60 -5.66 -11.31
C THR A 252 20.34 -6.17 -10.08
N GLY A 253 19.76 -7.04 -9.25
CA GLY A 253 20.42 -7.45 -8.00
C GLY A 253 20.69 -6.25 -7.08
N GLY A 254 19.78 -5.29 -7.08
CA GLY A 254 19.90 -3.99 -6.44
C GLY A 254 19.76 -2.86 -7.46
N SER A 255 18.57 -2.26 -7.54
CA SER A 255 18.42 -0.90 -8.08
C SER A 255 17.66 -0.09 -7.05
N THR A 256 18.36 0.80 -6.37
CA THR A 256 17.72 1.97 -5.78
C THR A 256 17.63 3.03 -6.86
N SER A 257 16.46 3.64 -7.02
CA SER A 257 16.35 4.97 -7.61
C SER A 257 17.12 5.92 -6.72
N ALA A 258 18.21 6.48 -7.24
CA ALA A 258 18.94 7.60 -6.64
C ALA A 258 18.15 8.90 -6.73
#